data_AF-A0A7L2WFK3-F1
#
_entry.id   AF-A0A7L2WFK3-F1
#
_cell.length_a   1.000
_cell.length_b   1.000
_cell.length_c   1.000
_cell.angle_alpha   90.00
_cell.angle_beta   90.00
_cell.angle_gamma   90.00
#
_symmetry.space_group_name_H-M   'P 1'
#
loop_
_entity.id
_entity.type
_entity.pdbx_description
1 polymer ?
#
loop_
_entity_poly.entity_id
_entity_poly.type
_entity_poly.pdbx_seq_one_letter_code
_entity_poly.pdbx_strand_id
1 'polypeptide(L)'
;VVLLNTQNSPEEEAELKKLKDLEKSVEQIANKLEEGFLAKDLQAEALKQLDKRIKGTAEQFMKILEQIDAINLPENFSDCKLKKKGLVKRVQVFLAQCDTIEGNIGQEMDKLQSKNLALAE
;
A
#
# COMPACT_ATOMS: atom_id res chain seq x y z
N VAL A 1 1.50 32.58 -31.52
CA VAL A 1 0.47 31.56 -31.83
C VAL A 1 1.19 30.23 -31.82
N VAL A 2 1.06 29.36 -30.81
CA VAL A 2 -0.16 28.81 -30.21
C VAL A 2 0.07 28.63 -28.69
N LEU A 3 -0.94 28.97 -27.88
CA LEU A 3 -0.95 28.78 -26.43
C LEU A 3 -1.09 27.28 -26.14
N LEU A 4 -0.09 26.68 -25.48
CA LEU A 4 -0.22 25.37 -24.82
C LEU A 4 -1.10 25.55 -23.57
N ASN A 5 -2.38 25.84 -23.81
CA ASN A 5 -3.45 25.64 -22.85
C ASN A 5 -4.06 24.29 -23.22
N THR A 6 -3.39 23.20 -22.86
CA THR A 6 -4.09 21.93 -22.66
C THR A 6 -5.01 22.20 -21.47
N GLN A 7 -6.19 22.77 -21.72
CA GLN A 7 -7.30 22.66 -20.80
C GLN A 7 -7.59 21.17 -20.73
N ASN A 8 -6.99 20.48 -19.76
CA ASN A 8 -7.51 19.20 -19.32
C ASN A 8 -9.01 19.44 -19.10
N SER A 9 -9.86 18.65 -19.76
CA SER A 9 -11.31 18.77 -19.61
C SER A 9 -11.66 18.70 -18.11
N PRO A 10 -12.74 19.36 -17.65
CA PRO A 10 -13.16 19.25 -16.25
C PRO A 10 -13.35 17.79 -15.80
N GLU A 11 -13.71 16.91 -16.73
CA GLU A 11 -13.77 15.46 -16.53
C GLU A 11 -12.39 14.81 -16.29
N GLU A 12 -11.37 15.21 -17.06
CA GLU A 12 -10.00 14.71 -16.87
C GLU A 12 -9.41 15.19 -15.55
N GLU A 13 -9.64 16.46 -15.20
CA GLU A 13 -9.15 17.02 -13.94
C GLU A 13 -9.79 16.33 -12.73
N ALA A 14 -11.09 15.99 -12.81
CA ALA A 14 -11.78 15.22 -11.77
C ALA A 14 -11.20 13.81 -11.60
N GLU A 15 -10.93 13.10 -12.70
CA GLU A 15 -10.33 11.76 -12.67
C GLU A 15 -8.87 11.81 -12.18
N LEU A 16 -8.09 12.79 -12.64
CA LEU A 16 -6.71 13.01 -12.20
C LEU A 16 -6.65 13.33 -10.71
N LYS A 17 -7.63 14.08 -10.20
CA LYS A 17 -7.76 14.38 -8.77
C LYS A 17 -8.03 13.13 -7.96
N LYS A 18 -8.91 12.22 -8.42
CA LYS A 18 -9.13 10.92 -7.76
C LYS A 18 -7.86 10.07 -7.72
N LEU A 19 -7.15 9.98 -8.83
CA LEU A 19 -5.87 9.24 -8.90
C LEU A 19 -4.82 9.81 -7.93
N LYS A 20 -4.73 11.14 -7.82
CA LYS A 20 -3.84 11.80 -6.84
C LYS A 20 -4.26 11.52 -5.39
N ASP A 21 -5.56 11.46 -5.12
CA ASP A 21 -6.09 11.18 -3.78
C ASP A 21 -5.80 9.74 -3.36
N LEU A 22 -5.95 8.80 -4.30
CA LEU A 22 -5.56 7.40 -4.13
C LEU A 22 -4.04 7.26 -3.93
N GLU A 23 -3.21 8.00 -4.67
CA GLU A 23 -1.76 8.06 -4.42
C GLU A 23 -1.42 8.50 -3.00
N LYS A 24 -2.04 9.59 -2.51
CA LYS A 24 -1.85 10.03 -1.13
C LYS A 24 -2.31 9.00 -0.12
N SER A 25 -3.43 8.33 -0.39
CA SER A 25 -3.94 7.26 0.47
C SER A 25 -2.93 6.12 0.58
N VAL A 26 -2.36 5.69 -0.54
CA VAL A 26 -1.30 4.66 -0.60
C VAL A 26 -0.09 5.07 0.23
N GLU A 27 0.37 6.31 0.08
CA GLU A 27 1.54 6.83 0.81
C GLU A 27 1.27 6.95 2.32
N GLN A 28 0.07 7.40 2.72
CA GLN A 28 -0.32 7.45 4.13
C GLN A 28 -0.36 6.07 4.77
N ILE A 29 -0.91 5.08 4.06
CA ILE A 29 -0.97 3.69 4.53
C ILE A 29 0.45 3.13 4.71
N ALA A 30 1.34 3.38 3.75
CA ALA A 30 2.74 2.98 3.84
C ALA A 30 3.47 3.65 5.01
N ASN A 31 3.27 4.96 5.20
CA ASN A 31 3.90 5.72 6.29
C ASN A 31 3.48 5.17 7.66
N LYS A 32 2.18 4.87 7.81
CA LYS A 32 1.61 4.31 9.04
C LYS A 32 2.08 2.89 9.34
N LEU A 33 2.50 2.15 8.30
CA LEU A 33 3.15 0.85 8.44
C LEU A 33 4.59 1.00 8.96
N GLU A 34 5.34 1.95 8.42
CA GLU A 34 6.73 2.23 8.80
C GLU A 34 6.87 2.69 10.26
N GLU A 35 6.00 3.61 10.71
CA GLU A 35 5.99 4.10 12.09
C GLU A 35 5.70 2.99 13.13
N GLY A 36 5.07 1.89 12.72
CA GLY A 36 4.76 0.75 13.58
C GLY A 36 5.96 -0.11 13.97
N PHE A 37 7.10 0.02 13.28
CA PHE A 37 8.27 -0.85 13.46
C PHE A 37 9.19 -0.42 14.62
N LEU A 38 8.94 0.74 15.25
CA LEU A 38 9.85 1.37 16.23
C LEU A 38 9.75 0.81 17.67
N ALA A 39 8.68 0.09 18.02
CA ALA A 39 8.51 -0.44 19.38
C ALA A 39 9.26 -1.78 19.56
N LYS A 40 10.50 -1.71 20.10
CA LYS A 40 11.38 -2.87 20.32
C LYS A 40 11.23 -3.58 21.68
N ASP A 41 10.45 -3.04 22.61
CA ASP A 41 10.42 -3.53 24.00
C ASP A 41 9.66 -4.86 24.22
N LEU A 42 8.81 -5.27 23.27
CA LEU A 42 8.10 -6.56 23.31
C LEU A 42 8.14 -7.20 21.92
N GLN A 43 9.23 -7.89 21.55
CA GLN A 43 9.37 -8.46 20.21
C GLN A 43 8.17 -9.34 19.79
N ALA A 44 7.70 -10.26 20.64
CA ALA A 44 6.61 -11.16 20.28
C ALA A 44 5.25 -10.43 20.10
N GLU A 45 4.95 -9.47 20.98
CA GLU A 45 3.70 -8.72 20.91
C GLU A 45 3.73 -7.66 19.80
N ALA A 46 4.87 -7.00 19.59
CA ALA A 46 5.10 -6.09 18.48
C ALA A 46 5.02 -6.82 17.13
N LEU A 47 5.64 -8.00 17.00
CA LEU A 47 5.53 -8.84 15.79
C LEU A 47 4.06 -9.20 15.51
N LYS A 48 3.30 -9.61 16.54
CA LYS A 48 1.88 -9.95 16.39
C LYS A 48 1.00 -8.75 16.04
N GLN A 49 1.31 -7.58 16.61
CA GLN A 49 0.62 -6.33 16.30
C GLN A 49 0.96 -5.84 14.90
N LEU A 50 2.21 -6.03 14.46
CA LEU A 50 2.71 -5.70 13.14
C LEU A 50 2.09 -6.60 12.07
N ASP A 51 1.98 -7.92 12.28
CA ASP A 51 1.23 -8.86 11.40
C ASP A 51 -0.20 -8.37 11.18
N LYS A 52 -0.91 -8.05 12.28
CA LYS A 52 -2.29 -7.58 12.22
C LYS A 52 -2.41 -6.24 11.48
N ARG A 53 -1.42 -5.35 11.65
CA ARG A 53 -1.33 -4.07 10.93
C ARG A 53 -1.08 -4.28 9.45
N ILE A 54 -0.16 -5.18 9.09
CA ILE A 54 0.17 -5.49 7.69
C ILE A 54 -1.04 -6.06 6.97
N LYS A 55 -1.76 -7.01 7.58
CA LYS A 55 -3.02 -7.54 7.02
C LYS A 55 -4.05 -6.44 6.78
N GLY A 56 -4.23 -5.55 7.75
CA GLY A 56 -5.12 -4.40 7.62
C GLY A 56 -4.68 -3.43 6.51
N THR A 57 -3.39 -3.15 6.42
CA THR A 57 -2.77 -2.30 5.40
C THR A 57 -2.88 -2.93 4.00
N ALA A 58 -2.65 -4.23 3.86
CA ALA A 58 -2.82 -4.97 2.61
C ALA A 58 -4.27 -4.92 2.13
N GLU A 59 -5.24 -5.10 3.03
CA GLU A 59 -6.66 -4.98 2.70
C GLU A 59 -7.03 -3.57 2.22
N GLN A 60 -6.44 -2.52 2.83
CA GLN A 60 -6.61 -1.15 2.35
C GLN A 60 -6.01 -0.94 0.95
N PHE A 61 -4.82 -1.48 0.69
CA PHE A 61 -4.21 -1.45 -0.65
C PHE A 61 -5.08 -2.16 -1.68
N MET A 62 -5.68 -3.30 -1.34
CA MET A 62 -6.62 -4.02 -2.20
C MET A 62 -7.84 -3.16 -2.57
N LYS A 63 -8.45 -2.49 -1.57
CA LYS A 63 -9.58 -1.58 -1.80
C LYS A 63 -9.21 -0.39 -2.69
N ILE A 64 -8.00 0.15 -2.55
CA ILE A 64 -7.51 1.22 -3.42
C ILE A 64 -7.35 0.65 -4.84
N LEU A 65 -6.78 -0.55 -4.98
CA LEU A 65 -6.64 -1.23 -6.27
C LEU A 65 -7.98 -1.43 -6.98
N GLU A 66 -9.00 -1.91 -6.28
CA GLU A 66 -10.35 -2.07 -6.82
C GLU A 66 -10.97 -0.73 -7.22
N GLN A 67 -10.81 0.31 -6.40
CA GLN A 67 -11.26 1.66 -6.76
C GLN A 67 -10.57 2.15 -8.03
N ILE A 68 -9.26 1.95 -8.13
CA ILE A 68 -8.48 2.33 -9.32
C ILE A 68 -8.99 1.55 -10.53
N ASP A 69 -9.23 0.25 -10.41
CA ASP A 69 -9.69 -0.59 -11.50
C ASP A 69 -11.09 -0.17 -11.99
N ALA A 70 -11.98 0.15 -11.05
CA ALA A 70 -13.33 0.64 -11.32
C ALA A 70 -13.38 2.00 -12.06
N ILE A 71 -12.32 2.82 -11.98
CA ILE A 71 -12.20 4.06 -12.76
C ILE A 71 -12.09 3.71 -14.25
N ASN A 72 -13.19 3.89 -14.99
CA ASN A 72 -13.23 3.72 -16.44
C ASN A 72 -12.80 5.01 -17.14
N LEU A 73 -11.55 5.02 -17.62
CA LEU A 73 -10.98 6.16 -18.33
C LEU A 73 -11.16 6.00 -19.85
N PRO A 74 -11.85 6.93 -20.54
CA PRO A 74 -11.93 6.94 -21.99
C PRO A 74 -10.55 7.11 -22.66
N GLU A 75 -10.44 6.74 -23.94
CA GLU A 75 -9.18 6.71 -24.69
C GLU A 75 -8.48 8.07 -24.79
N ASN A 76 -9.26 9.15 -24.73
CA ASN A 76 -8.79 10.53 -24.72
C ASN A 76 -7.97 10.90 -23.46
N PHE A 77 -8.09 10.19 -22.33
CA PHE A 77 -7.33 10.49 -21.10
C PHE A 77 -6.02 9.71 -20.99
N SER A 78 -5.07 10.05 -21.86
CA SER A 78 -3.77 9.37 -21.95
C SER A 78 -2.95 9.49 -20.65
N ASP A 79 -2.98 10.67 -20.01
CA ASP A 79 -2.24 10.93 -18.76
C ASP A 79 -2.84 10.14 -17.58
N CYS A 80 -4.18 10.18 -17.42
CA CYS A 80 -4.87 9.39 -16.40
C CYS A 80 -4.65 7.90 -16.60
N LYS A 81 -4.60 7.38 -17.83
CA LYS A 81 -4.31 5.95 -18.09
C LYS A 81 -2.91 5.57 -17.64
N LEU A 82 -1.90 6.38 -17.98
CA LEU A 82 -0.53 6.16 -17.52
C LEU A 82 -0.45 6.18 -16.01
N LYS A 83 -1.13 7.15 -15.38
CA LYS A 83 -1.11 7.33 -13.93
C LYS A 83 -1.86 6.23 -13.19
N LYS A 84 -3.04 5.83 -13.68
CA LYS A 84 -3.78 4.63 -13.24
C LYS A 84 -2.87 3.41 -13.23
N LYS A 85 -2.17 3.17 -14.34
CA LYS A 85 -1.28 2.00 -14.50
C LYS A 85 -0.06 2.08 -13.57
N GLY A 86 0.52 3.26 -13.39
CA GLY A 86 1.62 3.50 -12.46
C GLY A 86 1.21 3.27 -11.01
N LEU A 87 0.02 3.74 -10.64
CA LEU A 87 -0.56 3.57 -9.32
C LEU A 87 -0.82 2.10 -8.99
N VAL A 88 -1.46 1.37 -9.91
CA VAL A 88 -1.68 -0.09 -9.80
C VAL A 88 -0.37 -0.82 -9.52
N LYS A 89 0.69 -0.53 -10.29
CA LYS A 89 2.01 -1.14 -10.06
C LYS A 89 2.57 -0.80 -8.68
N ARG A 90 2.46 0.45 -8.23
CA ARG A 90 2.91 0.88 -6.90
C ARG A 90 2.18 0.10 -5.80
N VAL A 91 0.86 0.01 -5.88
CA VAL A 91 0.03 -0.71 -4.90
C VAL A 91 0.40 -2.20 -4.88
N GLN A 92 0.60 -2.82 -6.05
CA GLN A 92 1.07 -4.22 -6.12
C GLN A 92 2.44 -4.41 -5.47
N VAL A 93 3.38 -3.49 -5.68
CA VAL A 93 4.70 -3.54 -5.04
C VAL A 93 4.58 -3.37 -3.52
N PHE A 94 3.68 -2.52 -3.04
CA PHE A 94 3.40 -2.39 -1.60
C PHE A 94 2.74 -3.64 -1.02
N LEU A 95 1.79 -4.27 -1.71
CA LEU A 95 1.19 -5.54 -1.32
C LEU A 95 2.24 -6.65 -1.22
N ALA A 96 3.12 -6.78 -2.22
CA ALA A 96 4.21 -7.75 -2.18
C ALA A 96 5.18 -7.52 -1.02
N GLN A 97 5.48 -6.24 -0.70
CA GLN A 97 6.25 -5.89 0.48
C GLN A 97 5.52 -6.28 1.76
N CYS A 98 4.22 -6.02 1.86
CA CYS A 98 3.39 -6.46 2.98
C CYS A 98 3.45 -7.97 3.17
N ASP A 99 3.21 -8.76 2.12
CA ASP A 99 3.34 -10.24 2.14
C ASP A 99 4.73 -10.70 2.60
N THR A 100 5.77 -10.07 2.08
CA THR A 100 7.16 -10.40 2.44
C THR A 100 7.41 -10.12 3.92
N ILE A 101 6.99 -8.95 4.42
CA ILE A 101 7.17 -8.57 5.82
C ILE A 101 6.32 -9.49 6.71
N GLU A 102 5.08 -9.80 6.34
CA GLU A 102 4.21 -10.75 7.06
C GLU A 102 4.86 -12.12 7.19
N GLY A 103 5.37 -12.68 6.08
CA GLY A 103 6.10 -13.95 6.10
C GLY A 103 7.34 -13.91 6.99
N ASN A 104 8.07 -12.79 6.96
CA ASN A 104 9.26 -12.60 7.78
C ASN A 104 8.93 -12.50 9.28
N ILE A 105 7.83 -11.81 9.62
CA ILE A 105 7.29 -11.73 10.99
C ILE A 105 6.87 -13.12 11.48
N GLY A 106 6.14 -13.89 10.66
CA GLY A 106 5.72 -15.24 11.00
C GLY A 106 6.91 -16.15 11.30
N GLN A 107 7.96 -16.10 10.47
CA GLN A 107 9.20 -16.85 10.72
C GLN A 107 9.92 -16.42 12.00
N GLU A 108 10.06 -15.12 12.26
CA GLU A 108 10.73 -14.63 13.46
C GLU A 108 9.94 -14.97 14.73
N MET A 109 8.61 -14.96 14.67
CA MET A 109 7.74 -15.35 15.78
C MET A 109 7.87 -16.85 16.10
N ASP A 110 7.92 -17.72 15.08
CA ASP A 110 8.14 -19.16 15.22
C ASP A 110 9.51 -19.49 15.85
N LYS A 111 10.56 -18.78 15.41
CA LYS A 111 11.91 -18.85 16.02
C LYS A 111 11.91 -18.44 17.49
N LEU A 112 11.22 -17.36 17.83
CA LEU A 112 11.12 -16.84 19.20
C LEU A 112 10.40 -17.83 20.12
N GLN A 113 9.33 -18.45 19.62
CA GLN A 113 8.58 -19.48 20.36
C GLN A 113 9.44 -20.74 20.56
N SER A 114 10.13 -21.20 19.51
CA SER A 114 10.98 -22.40 19.56
C SER A 114 12.15 -22.26 20.54
N LYS A 115 12.79 -21.08 20.60
CA LYS A 115 13.87 -20.81 21.58
C LYS A 115 13.37 -20.73 23.02
N ASN A 116 12.16 -20.22 23.26
CA ASN A 116 11.57 -20.19 24.60
C ASN A 116 11.24 -21.61 25.09
N LEU A 117 10.73 -22.48 24.21
CA LEU A 117 10.42 -23.86 24.57
C LEU A 117 11.69 -24.66 24.92
N ALA A 118 12.78 -24.47 24.18
CA ALA A 118 14.05 -25.16 24.41
C ALA A 118 14.80 -24.73 25.69
N LEU A 119 14.41 -23.60 26.31
CA LEU A 119 14.98 -23.09 27.56
C LEU A 119 14.19 -23.54 28.81
N ALA A 120 13.03 -24.17 28.60
CA ALA A 120 12.13 -24.65 29.64
C ALA A 120 12.26 -26.15 29.96
N GLU A 121 13.18 -26.86 29.29
CA GLU A 121 13.60 -28.25 29.62
C GLU A 121 14.91 -28.29 30.38
#